data_AF-A0A5K7S7D6-F1
#
_entry.id   AF-A0A5K7S7D6-F1
#
_cell.length_a   1.000
_cell.length_b   1.000
_cell.length_c   1.000
_cell.angle_alpha   90.00
_cell.angle_beta   90.00
_cell.angle_gamma   90.00
#
_symmetry.space_group_name_H-M   'P 1'
#
loop_
_entity.id
_entity.type
_entity.pdbx_description
1 polymer ?
#
loop_
_entity_poly.entity_id
_entity_poly.type
_entity_poly.pdbx_seq_one_letter_code
_entity_poly.pdbx_strand_id
1 'polypeptide(L)'
;MAAIKITPHFHEPGKGLIPIVENSNFRIYEETDYTSDKDTSRYLRAGAEKVYFIQTTDDYLKEAFQLTSVLLDPDLPFIVESARLRHILVPELFVFVQGSDAIEKPWAIEMRQLADTTVFSDGEEFSFNPRHVYFHKFWKIDEHDYA
;
A
#
# COMPACT_ATOMS: atom_id res chain seq x y z
N MET A 1 0.74 -12.74 -6.81
CA MET A 1 0.99 -11.32 -6.43
C MET A 1 0.60 -11.10 -4.97
N ALA A 2 1.35 -10.26 -4.24
CA ALA A 2 1.06 -9.91 -2.84
C ALA A 2 0.64 -8.45 -2.66
N ALA A 3 0.01 -8.13 -1.54
CA ALA A 3 -0.27 -6.75 -1.12
C ALA A 3 0.06 -6.53 0.36
N ILE A 4 0.52 -5.33 0.71
CA ILE A 4 0.82 -4.95 2.08
C ILE A 4 0.07 -3.65 2.40
N LYS A 5 -0.69 -3.63 3.49
CA LYS A 5 -1.20 -2.39 4.08
C LYS A 5 -0.41 -2.04 5.32
N ILE A 6 0.02 -0.78 5.43
CA ILE A 6 0.72 -0.27 6.61
C ILE A 6 -0.08 0.88 7.23
N THR A 7 -0.28 0.83 8.54
CA THR A 7 -0.95 1.90 9.31
C THR A 7 -0.19 2.23 10.60
N PRO A 8 -0.17 3.50 11.04
CA PRO A 8 0.32 3.87 12.37
C PRO A 8 -0.69 3.55 13.49
N HIS A 9 -1.91 3.17 13.16
CA HIS A 9 -2.97 2.93 14.13
C HIS A 9 -3.05 1.47 14.54
N PHE A 10 -2.95 1.23 15.84
CA PHE A 10 -3.05 -0.10 16.42
C PHE A 10 -4.52 -0.45 16.63
N HIS A 11 -4.93 -1.56 16.03
CA HIS A 11 -6.27 -2.11 16.15
C HIS A 11 -6.17 -3.54 16.63
N GLU A 12 -7.13 -3.96 17.44
CA GLU A 12 -7.23 -5.36 17.84
C GLU A 12 -7.51 -6.25 16.62
N PRO A 13 -6.91 -7.44 16.56
CA PRO A 13 -7.08 -8.33 15.42
C PRO A 13 -8.54 -8.77 15.33
N GLY A 14 -9.16 -8.48 14.18
CA GLY A 14 -10.47 -9.02 13.85
C GLY A 14 -10.36 -10.43 13.27
N LYS A 15 -11.51 -11.04 12.98
CA LYS A 15 -11.59 -12.28 12.21
C LYS A 15 -10.75 -12.16 10.92
N GLY A 16 -10.03 -13.23 10.58
CA GLY A 16 -9.22 -13.31 9.35
C GLY A 16 -7.77 -12.89 9.49
N LEU A 17 -7.42 -12.13 10.53
CA LEU A 17 -6.05 -11.71 10.78
C LEU A 17 -5.29 -12.78 11.58
N ILE A 18 -4.42 -13.51 10.89
CA ILE A 18 -3.52 -14.51 11.50
C ILE A 18 -2.25 -13.79 11.96
N PRO A 19 -1.90 -13.81 13.25
CA PRO A 19 -0.70 -13.13 13.74
C PRO A 19 0.57 -13.82 13.24
N ILE A 20 1.50 -13.02 12.72
CA ILE A 20 2.86 -13.44 12.36
C ILE A 20 3.84 -12.95 13.43
N VAL A 21 3.74 -11.67 13.79
CA VAL A 21 4.50 -11.04 14.88
C VAL A 21 3.59 -10.09 15.64
N GLU A 22 3.60 -10.16 16.96
CA GLU A 22 2.91 -9.20 17.82
C GLU A 22 3.81 -8.81 18.98
N ASN A 23 4.16 -7.53 19.08
CA ASN A 23 4.89 -6.97 20.20
C ASN A 23 4.42 -5.53 20.49
N SER A 24 5.08 -4.85 21.43
CA SER A 24 4.73 -3.48 21.82
C SER A 24 5.01 -2.42 20.75
N ASN A 25 5.86 -2.72 19.77
CA ASN A 25 6.39 -1.78 18.80
C ASN A 25 5.68 -1.89 17.45
N PHE A 26 5.29 -3.10 17.06
CA PHE A 26 4.54 -3.37 15.84
C PHE A 26 3.79 -4.70 15.90
N ARG A 27 2.80 -4.82 15.01
CA ARG A 27 2.02 -6.03 14.78
C ARG A 27 1.99 -6.33 13.28
N ILE A 28 2.20 -7.58 12.90
CA ILE A 28 2.18 -8.07 11.52
C ILE A 28 1.20 -9.24 11.46
N TYR A 29 0.25 -9.14 10.54
CA TYR A 29 -0.78 -10.16 10.31
C TYR A 29 -0.80 -10.59 8.84
N GLU A 30 -1.20 -11.84 8.59
CA GLU A 30 -1.73 -12.28 7.30
C GLU A 30 -3.26 -12.15 7.31
N GLU A 31 -3.83 -11.51 6.29
CA GLU A 31 -5.27 -11.44 6.09
C GLU A 31 -5.76 -12.66 5.30
N THR A 32 -6.85 -13.27 5.77
CA THR A 32 -7.46 -14.44 5.16
C THR A 32 -8.98 -14.31 4.96
N ASP A 33 -9.58 -13.23 5.46
CA ASP A 33 -11.01 -12.98 5.31
C ASP A 33 -11.30 -12.15 4.05
N TYR A 34 -11.97 -12.78 3.08
CA TYR A 34 -12.41 -12.14 1.83
C TYR A 34 -13.73 -11.36 1.99
N THR A 35 -14.41 -11.50 3.12
CA THR A 35 -15.81 -11.08 3.30
C THR A 35 -15.97 -9.77 4.04
N SER A 36 -14.93 -9.26 4.71
CA SER A 36 -15.03 -8.02 5.49
C SER A 36 -14.99 -6.75 4.60
N ASP A 37 -15.37 -5.61 5.18
CA ASP A 37 -15.29 -4.29 4.53
C ASP A 37 -13.93 -3.62 4.70
N LYS A 38 -12.95 -4.30 5.32
CA LYS A 38 -11.59 -3.76 5.49
C LYS A 38 -10.86 -3.68 4.15
N ASP A 39 -9.92 -2.75 4.06
CA ASP A 39 -9.04 -2.62 2.89
C ASP A 39 -8.23 -3.88 2.58
N THR A 40 -7.76 -4.58 3.61
CA THR A 40 -7.01 -5.84 3.46
C THR A 40 -7.86 -6.92 2.78
N SER A 41 -9.14 -7.04 3.14
CA SER A 41 -10.10 -7.91 2.45
C SER A 41 -10.37 -7.47 1.01
N ARG A 42 -10.36 -6.16 0.72
CA ARG A 42 -10.51 -5.64 -0.65
C ARG A 42 -9.33 -6.06 -1.54
N TYR A 43 -8.12 -6.11 -1.02
CA TYR A 43 -6.96 -6.60 -1.80
C TYR A 43 -7.09 -8.09 -2.16
N LEU A 44 -7.53 -8.92 -1.22
CA LEU A 44 -7.81 -10.33 -1.48
C LEU A 44 -8.87 -10.48 -2.58
N ARG A 45 -9.97 -9.73 -2.50
CA ARG A 45 -11.03 -9.73 -3.53
C ARG A 45 -10.55 -9.22 -4.89
N ALA A 46 -9.55 -8.32 -4.90
CA ALA A 46 -8.93 -7.83 -6.13
C ALA A 46 -7.94 -8.82 -6.76
N GLY A 47 -7.70 -9.98 -6.12
CA GLY A 47 -6.87 -11.07 -6.65
C GLY A 47 -5.48 -11.17 -6.05
N ALA A 48 -5.17 -10.44 -4.98
CA ALA A 48 -3.93 -10.69 -4.23
C ALA A 48 -3.98 -12.08 -3.57
N GLU A 49 -2.93 -12.88 -3.77
CA GLU A 49 -2.83 -14.23 -3.19
C GLU A 49 -2.41 -14.20 -1.72
N LYS A 50 -1.57 -13.21 -1.37
CA LYS A 50 -1.08 -12.95 -0.02
C LYS A 50 -1.31 -11.49 0.32
N VAL A 51 -1.91 -11.25 1.48
CA VAL A 51 -2.13 -9.89 1.99
C VAL A 51 -1.59 -9.79 3.40
N TYR A 52 -0.66 -8.87 3.61
CA TYR A 52 -0.09 -8.59 4.92
C TYR A 52 -0.57 -7.25 5.45
N PHE A 53 -0.82 -7.21 6.75
CA PHE A 53 -1.25 -6.01 7.45
C PHE A 53 -0.27 -5.67 8.57
N ILE A 54 0.36 -4.51 8.45
CA ILE A 54 1.35 -4.01 9.40
C ILE A 54 0.76 -2.83 10.17
N GLN A 55 0.79 -2.92 11.50
CA GLN A 55 0.54 -1.81 12.41
C GLN A 55 1.86 -1.40 13.04
N THR A 56 2.35 -0.21 12.73
CA THR A 56 3.66 0.27 13.21
C THR A 56 3.80 1.79 13.10
N THR A 57 4.55 2.40 14.02
CA THR A 57 4.94 3.80 13.94
C THR A 57 6.19 3.98 13.05
N ASP A 58 6.51 5.23 12.70
CA ASP A 58 7.69 5.55 11.88
C ASP A 58 9.00 4.99 12.48
N ASP A 59 9.12 4.94 13.81
CA ASP A 59 10.32 4.47 14.53
C ASP A 59 10.66 3.00 14.22
N TYR A 60 9.65 2.17 13.95
CA TYR A 60 9.80 0.73 13.72
C TYR A 60 9.38 0.30 12.31
N LEU A 61 8.97 1.24 11.46
CA LEU A 61 8.48 0.97 10.11
C LEU A 61 9.48 0.17 9.26
N LYS A 62 10.77 0.52 9.34
CA LYS A 62 11.82 -0.19 8.59
C LYS A 62 11.93 -1.65 9.02
N GLU A 63 11.95 -1.90 10.32
CA GLU A 63 12.07 -3.25 10.89
C GLU A 63 10.84 -4.10 10.54
N ALA A 64 9.63 -3.57 10.78
CA ALA A 64 8.39 -4.26 10.49
C ALA A 64 8.25 -4.60 8.99
N PHE A 65 8.65 -3.67 8.11
CA PHE A 65 8.64 -3.92 6.67
C PHE A 65 9.66 -4.98 6.26
N GLN A 66 10.89 -4.96 6.79
CA GLN A 66 11.92 -5.96 6.50
C GLN A 66 11.48 -7.38 6.91
N LEU A 67 10.83 -7.52 8.07
CA LEU A 67 10.27 -8.82 8.50
C LEU A 67 9.11 -9.29 7.61
N THR A 68 8.35 -8.37 7.03
CA THR A 68 7.29 -8.73 6.10
C THR A 68 7.87 -9.07 4.72
N SER A 69 8.91 -8.38 4.28
CA SER A 69 9.50 -8.56 2.94
C SER A 69 10.14 -9.94 2.76
N VAL A 70 10.60 -10.60 3.82
CA VAL A 70 11.12 -11.97 3.75
C VAL A 70 10.03 -13.01 3.47
N LEU A 71 8.76 -12.64 3.59
CA LEU A 71 7.60 -13.49 3.28
C LEU A 71 7.14 -13.34 1.82
N LEU A 72 7.67 -12.34 1.09
CA LEU A 72 7.31 -12.09 -0.29
C LEU A 72 8.13 -12.98 -1.22
N ASP A 73 7.49 -13.43 -2.30
CA ASP A 73 8.18 -14.10 -3.39
C ASP A 73 8.92 -13.03 -4.23
N PRO A 74 10.26 -13.09 -4.34
CA PRO A 74 11.05 -12.10 -5.07
C PRO A 74 10.77 -12.11 -6.59
N ASP A 75 10.18 -13.17 -7.14
CA ASP A 75 9.87 -13.28 -8.56
C ASP A 75 8.45 -12.79 -8.89
N LEU A 76 7.65 -12.43 -7.88
CA LEU A 76 6.28 -11.95 -8.05
C LEU A 76 6.13 -10.47 -7.68
N PRO A 77 5.27 -9.71 -8.40
CA PRO A 77 5.00 -8.33 -8.03
C PRO A 77 4.25 -8.27 -6.69
N PHE A 78 4.44 -7.16 -5.99
CA PHE A 78 3.65 -6.80 -4.83
C PHE A 78 3.33 -5.31 -4.82
N ILE A 79 2.25 -4.96 -4.12
CA ILE A 79 1.83 -3.56 -3.89
C ILE A 79 1.94 -3.25 -2.41
N VAL A 80 2.32 -2.02 -2.08
CA VAL A 80 2.31 -1.53 -0.71
C VAL A 80 1.49 -0.24 -0.62
N GLU A 81 0.47 -0.24 0.23
CA GLU A 81 -0.20 0.98 0.66
C GLU A 81 0.47 1.47 1.95
N SER A 82 1.17 2.60 1.88
CA SER A 82 1.81 3.23 3.02
C SER A 82 1.90 4.73 2.86
N ALA A 83 1.64 5.47 3.94
CA ALA A 83 1.81 6.91 3.97
C ALA A 83 3.28 7.36 4.07
N ARG A 84 4.18 6.51 4.57
CA ARG A 84 5.53 6.93 5.01
C ARG A 84 6.67 6.07 4.50
N LEU A 85 6.41 4.87 3.96
CA LEU A 85 7.44 3.93 3.51
C LEU A 85 8.35 4.51 2.42
N ARG A 86 7.86 5.49 1.64
CA ARG A 86 8.64 6.20 0.62
C ARG A 86 9.90 6.90 1.17
N HIS A 87 9.94 7.26 2.46
CA HIS A 87 11.15 7.81 3.09
C HIS A 87 12.23 6.77 3.34
N ILE A 88 11.87 5.48 3.36
CA ILE A 88 12.76 4.38 3.69
C ILE A 88 13.24 3.66 2.42
N LEU A 89 12.42 3.62 1.38
CA LEU A 89 12.75 2.98 0.11
C LEU A 89 12.22 3.76 -1.11
N VAL A 90 12.86 3.53 -2.25
CA VAL A 90 12.39 3.97 -3.56
C VAL A 90 11.74 2.77 -4.23
N PRO A 91 10.41 2.76 -4.46
CA PRO A 91 9.77 1.70 -5.21
C PRO A 91 10.05 1.87 -6.71
N GLU A 92 9.76 0.83 -7.48
CA GLU A 92 9.86 0.90 -8.94
C GLU A 92 8.79 1.81 -9.57
N LEU A 93 7.62 1.87 -8.94
CA LEU A 93 6.56 2.82 -9.26
C LEU A 93 5.95 3.35 -7.96
N PHE A 94 5.95 4.67 -7.79
CA PHE A 94 5.29 5.37 -6.71
C PHE A 94 4.10 6.18 -7.22
N VAL A 95 2.91 5.71 -6.88
CA VAL A 95 1.65 6.39 -7.16
C VAL A 95 1.18 7.11 -5.91
N PHE A 96 1.05 8.43 -5.98
CA PHE A 96 0.51 9.22 -4.87
C PHE A 96 -0.96 9.57 -5.11
N VAL A 97 -1.84 9.13 -4.22
CA VAL A 97 -3.28 9.42 -4.31
C VAL A 97 -3.62 10.62 -3.43
N GLN A 98 -4.18 11.66 -4.04
CA GLN A 98 -4.55 12.93 -3.41
C GLN A 98 -6.07 13.13 -3.49
N GLY A 99 -6.70 13.54 -2.38
CA GLY A 99 -8.09 13.97 -2.41
C GLY A 99 -8.27 15.25 -3.24
N SER A 100 -9.22 15.30 -4.17
CA SER A 100 -9.44 16.43 -5.09
C SER A 100 -9.63 17.76 -4.35
N ASP A 101 -10.33 17.75 -3.21
CA ASP A 101 -10.60 18.94 -2.38
C ASP A 101 -9.71 19.03 -1.12
N ALA A 102 -8.68 18.20 -1.02
CA ALA A 102 -7.86 18.14 0.18
C ALA A 102 -6.91 19.35 0.27
N ILE A 103 -7.04 20.14 1.35
CA ILE A 103 -6.02 21.13 1.71
C ILE A 103 -4.70 20.40 1.89
N GLU A 104 -3.71 20.83 1.11
CA GLU A 104 -2.46 20.12 1.04
C GLU A 104 -1.60 20.36 2.28
N LYS A 105 -1.26 19.26 2.96
CA LYS A 105 -0.35 19.28 4.11
C LYS A 105 1.10 19.25 3.61
N PRO A 106 2.07 19.83 4.36
CA PRO A 106 3.48 19.85 3.93
C PRO A 106 4.04 18.46 3.55
N TRP A 107 3.71 17.42 4.31
CA TRP A 107 4.16 16.06 4.00
C TRP A 107 3.53 15.51 2.71
N ALA A 108 2.32 15.95 2.34
CA ALA A 108 1.67 15.52 1.10
C ALA A 108 2.36 16.17 -0.11
N ILE A 109 2.79 17.44 0.02
CA ILE A 109 3.63 18.13 -0.99
C ILE A 109 4.91 17.34 -1.22
N GLU A 110 5.59 16.99 -0.13
CA GLU A 110 6.83 16.21 -0.17
C GLU A 110 6.63 14.87 -0.87
N MET A 111 5.61 14.10 -0.48
CA MET A 111 5.33 12.79 -1.09
C MET A 111 4.97 12.92 -2.57
N ARG A 112 4.21 13.93 -2.95
CA ARG A 112 3.88 14.16 -4.36
C ARG A 112 5.10 14.44 -5.21
N GLN A 113 6.05 15.22 -4.71
CA GLN A 113 7.29 15.52 -5.42
C GLN A 113 8.16 14.28 -5.66
N LEU A 114 7.99 13.25 -4.83
CA LEU A 114 8.71 11.97 -4.96
C LEU A 114 7.99 10.94 -5.83
N ALA A 115 6.74 11.22 -6.25
CA ALA A 115 5.88 10.31 -6.98
C ALA A 115 6.15 10.34 -8.48
N ASP A 116 6.09 9.17 -9.11
CA ASP A 116 6.17 9.04 -10.56
C ASP A 116 4.87 9.56 -11.21
N THR A 117 3.75 9.41 -10.50
CA THR A 117 2.48 10.01 -10.90
C THR A 117 1.61 10.37 -9.69
N THR A 118 0.75 11.36 -9.89
CA THR A 118 -0.27 11.78 -8.91
C THR A 118 -1.66 11.49 -9.43
N VAL A 119 -2.47 10.91 -8.56
CA VAL A 119 -3.84 10.51 -8.86
C VAL A 119 -4.76 11.29 -7.95
N PHE A 120 -5.52 12.20 -8.53
CA PHE A 120 -6.60 12.88 -7.81
C PHE A 120 -7.83 11.98 -7.73
N SER A 121 -8.50 11.97 -6.58
CA SER A 121 -9.77 11.26 -6.38
C SER A 121 -10.69 12.06 -5.45
N ASP A 122 -11.97 12.07 -5.76
CA ASP A 122 -13.04 12.59 -4.89
C ASP A 122 -13.70 11.49 -4.04
N GLY A 123 -13.21 10.25 -4.14
CA GLY A 123 -13.78 9.06 -3.50
C GLY A 123 -14.73 8.26 -4.40
N GLU A 124 -15.15 8.82 -5.54
CA GLU A 124 -15.98 8.14 -6.54
C GLU A 124 -15.18 7.88 -7.82
N GLU A 125 -14.44 8.88 -8.29
CA GLU A 125 -13.66 8.82 -9.52
C GLU A 125 -12.16 9.00 -9.26
N PHE A 126 -11.37 8.60 -10.26
CA PHE A 126 -9.93 8.85 -10.32
C PHE A 126 -9.62 9.66 -11.57
N SER A 127 -8.73 10.65 -11.42
CA SER A 127 -8.23 11.50 -12.52
C SER A 127 -7.56 10.75 -13.66
N PHE A 128 -7.14 9.50 -13.45
CA PHE A 128 -6.78 8.58 -14.53
C PHE A 128 -7.32 7.17 -14.19
N ASN A 129 -7.56 6.37 -15.22
CA ASN A 129 -8.08 5.01 -15.03
C ASN A 129 -6.99 4.10 -14.42
N PRO A 130 -7.21 3.47 -13.24
CA PRO A 130 -6.23 2.59 -12.62
C PRO A 130 -5.81 1.41 -13.50
N ARG A 131 -6.61 1.03 -14.51
CA ARG A 131 -6.27 0.00 -15.50
C ARG A 131 -5.07 0.35 -16.37
N HIS A 132 -4.68 1.62 -16.42
CA HIS A 132 -3.46 2.04 -17.12
C HIS A 132 -2.20 1.69 -16.32
N VAL A 133 -2.31 1.29 -15.04
CA VAL A 133 -1.20 0.74 -14.26
C VAL A 133 -1.20 -0.78 -14.40
N TYR A 134 -0.09 -1.33 -14.91
CA TYR A 134 0.03 -2.76 -15.11
C TYR A 134 1.46 -3.25 -14.87
N PHE A 135 1.59 -4.55 -14.64
CA PHE A 135 2.87 -5.22 -14.45
C PHE A 135 3.24 -6.02 -15.70
N HIS A 136 4.40 -5.71 -16.28
CA HIS A 136 5.01 -6.51 -17.35
C HIS A 136 6.53 -6.58 -17.13
N LYS A 137 6.97 -7.52 -16.29
CA LYS A 137 8.32 -7.62 -15.66
C LYS A 137 8.64 -6.47 -14.70
N PHE A 138 8.15 -5.29 -15.04
CA PHE A 138 8.24 -4.05 -14.29
C PHE A 138 6.86 -3.36 -14.29
N TRP A 139 6.57 -2.56 -13.28
CA TRP A 139 5.39 -1.71 -13.22
C TRP A 139 5.48 -0.61 -14.27
N LYS A 140 4.37 -0.39 -14.98
CA LYS A 140 4.25 0.59 -16.05
C LYS A 140 2.94 1.35 -15.93
N ILE A 141 2.94 2.57 -16.47
CA ILE A 141 1.74 3.35 -16.73
C ILE A 141 1.65 3.49 -18.25
N ASP A 142 0.49 3.22 -18.84
CA ASP A 142 0.28 3.49 -20.27
C ASP A 142 0.45 4.99 -20.53
N GLU A 143 1.44 5.35 -21.35
CA GLU A 143 1.60 6.68 -21.92
C GLU A 143 0.49 6.90 -22.96
N HIS A 144 -0.71 7.25 -22.50
CA HIS A 144 -1.66 7.92 -23.38
C HIS A 144 -1.39 9.41 -23.28
N ASP A 145 -0.97 10.01 -24.41
CA ASP A 145 -0.81 11.44 -24.59
C ASP A 145 -1.94 12.20 -23.89
N TYR A 146 -1.62 12.89 -22.80
CA TYR A 146 -2.48 13.94 -22.25
C TYR A 146 -2.44 15.09 -23.26
N ALA A 147 -3.25 14.98 -24.32
CA ALA A 147 -3.49 16.04 -25.29
C ALA A 147 -4.53 17.04 -24.76
#